data_AF-A0A1X7HBW0-F1
#
_entry.id   AF-A0A1X7HBW0-F1
#
_cell.length_a   1.000
_cell.length_b   1.000
_cell.length_c   1.000
_cell.angle_alpha   90.00
_cell.angle_beta   90.00
_cell.angle_gamma   90.00
#
_symmetry.space_group_name_H-M   'P 1'
#
loop_
_entity.id
_entity.type
_entity.pdbx_description
1 polymer ?
#
loop_
_entity_poly.entity_id
_entity_poly.type
_entity_poly.pdbx_seq_one_letter_code
_entity_poly.pdbx_strand_id
1 'polypeptide(L)'
;MPATLDVPQAASIIALVEDLSGWERTVALYASDMPTAYGPKIAGDAELLGWIGQGVARLGRDEVRQRASYLAGYRRVWLCDLVTREIARRHSRRFPSVRRLNMAESRASASVLYLVKQTPAARDLPFAIDGPCPKCDDAGKIWANWVIDDASDWCEEGFGPCWLCQSEGGAA
;
A
#
# COMPACT_ATOMS: atom_id res chain seq x y z
N MET A 1 34.82 -1.00 -24.76
CA MET A 1 34.82 -0.41 -23.41
C MET A 1 33.62 -0.97 -22.68
N PRO A 2 33.76 -1.77 -21.61
CA PRO A 2 32.60 -2.22 -20.86
C PRO A 2 32.04 -1.04 -20.07
N ALA A 3 30.76 -0.75 -20.25
CA ALA A 3 30.04 0.22 -19.44
C ALA A 3 29.95 -0.33 -18.01
N THR A 4 30.63 0.33 -17.08
CA THR A 4 30.45 0.10 -15.65
C THR A 4 29.03 0.54 -15.31
N LEU A 5 28.10 -0.41 -15.20
CA LEU A 5 26.83 -0.16 -14.55
C LEU A 5 27.16 0.14 -13.09
N ASP A 6 27.09 1.42 -12.71
CA ASP A 6 27.11 1.85 -11.32
C ASP A 6 25.97 1.13 -10.61
N VAL A 7 26.33 0.06 -9.89
CA VAL A 7 25.44 -0.57 -8.93
C VAL A 7 25.05 0.54 -7.95
N PRO A 8 23.75 0.81 -7.71
CA PRO A 8 23.36 1.81 -6.74
C PRO A 8 24.06 1.51 -5.42
N GLN A 9 24.94 2.43 -5.02
CA GLN A 9 25.75 2.33 -3.81
C GLN A 9 24.81 1.99 -2.65
N ALA A 10 25.13 1.01 -1.80
CA ALA A 10 24.19 0.46 -0.82
C ALA A 10 23.45 1.53 0.04
N ALA A 11 24.12 2.66 0.32
CA ALA A 11 23.53 3.82 0.99
C ALA A 11 22.37 4.47 0.20
N SER A 12 22.46 4.54 -1.13
CA SER A 12 21.40 5.05 -2.01
C SER A 12 20.17 4.14 -2.00
N ILE A 13 20.37 2.82 -1.94
CA ILE A 13 19.25 1.86 -1.81
C ILE A 13 18.58 2.01 -0.45
N ILE A 14 19.36 2.13 0.64
CA ILE A 14 18.80 2.31 1.98
C ILE A 14 17.95 3.59 2.05
N ALA A 15 18.50 4.73 1.63
CA ALA A 15 17.77 6.01 1.62
C ALA A 15 16.50 5.93 0.76
N LEU A 16 16.58 5.29 -0.42
CA LEU A 16 15.41 5.03 -1.26
C LEU A 16 14.35 4.24 -0.49
N VAL A 17 14.73 3.17 0.21
CA VAL A 17 13.82 2.28 0.95
C VAL A 17 13.24 2.94 2.20
N GLU A 18 13.99 3.80 2.89
CA GLU A 18 13.53 4.62 4.02
C GLU A 18 12.34 5.50 3.62
N ASP A 19 12.36 6.02 2.40
CA ASP A 19 11.30 6.88 1.87
C ASP A 19 10.12 6.11 1.23
N LEU A 20 10.05 4.79 1.37
CA LEU A 20 8.94 3.97 0.91
C LEU A 20 8.08 3.48 2.08
N SER A 21 6.77 3.68 1.96
CA SER A 21 5.74 3.08 2.81
C SER A 21 5.75 1.54 2.75
N GLY A 22 5.03 0.91 3.68
CA GLY A 22 4.99 -0.56 3.75
C GLY A 22 4.37 -1.15 2.49
N TRP A 23 3.32 -0.48 2.00
CA TRP A 23 2.65 -0.84 0.76
C TRP A 23 3.51 -0.63 -0.49
N GLU A 24 4.29 0.46 -0.55
CA GLU A 24 5.23 0.68 -1.65
C GLU A 24 6.33 -0.38 -1.68
N ARG A 25 6.87 -0.77 -0.51
CA ARG A 25 7.83 -1.88 -0.43
C ARG A 25 7.20 -3.21 -0.88
N THR A 26 5.95 -3.47 -0.52
CA THR A 26 5.20 -4.64 -1.01
C THR A 26 5.08 -4.65 -2.53
N VAL A 27 4.69 -3.53 -3.14
CA VAL A 27 4.57 -3.42 -4.60
C VAL A 27 5.93 -3.58 -5.29
N ALA A 28 6.98 -2.95 -4.75
CA ALA A 28 8.33 -3.09 -5.27
C ALA A 28 8.79 -4.56 -5.23
N LEU A 29 8.63 -5.24 -4.09
CA LEU A 29 8.94 -6.67 -3.97
C LEU A 29 8.09 -7.55 -4.89
N TYR A 30 6.84 -7.16 -5.12
CA TYR A 30 5.99 -7.87 -6.08
C TYR A 30 6.54 -7.78 -7.51
N ALA A 31 7.14 -6.65 -7.90
CA ALA A 31 7.66 -6.43 -9.25
C ALA A 31 9.14 -6.85 -9.44
N SER A 32 9.84 -7.17 -8.37
CA SER A 32 11.27 -7.54 -8.40
C SER A 32 11.50 -8.99 -8.84
N ASP A 33 12.74 -9.45 -8.83
CA ASP A 33 13.05 -10.89 -9.02
C ASP A 33 12.97 -11.70 -7.72
N MET A 34 12.33 -11.16 -6.68
CA MET A 34 12.12 -11.89 -5.43
C MET A 34 11.53 -13.28 -5.73
N PRO A 35 12.20 -14.36 -5.28
CA PRO A 35 11.75 -15.73 -5.54
C PRO A 35 10.34 -15.98 -5.01
N THR A 36 9.57 -16.80 -5.72
CA THR A 36 8.22 -17.24 -5.33
C THR A 36 8.21 -18.54 -4.52
N ALA A 37 9.39 -19.14 -4.33
CA ALA A 37 9.59 -20.37 -3.58
C ALA A 37 10.16 -20.08 -2.18
N TYR A 38 9.65 -20.81 -1.20
CA TYR A 38 10.15 -20.78 0.17
C TYR A 38 11.47 -21.56 0.21
N GLY A 39 12.59 -20.86 0.09
CA GLY A 39 13.91 -21.41 0.38
C GLY A 39 14.25 -21.23 1.86
N PRO A 40 14.93 -22.19 2.52
CA PRO A 40 15.34 -22.07 3.92
C PRO A 40 16.40 -20.98 4.15
N LYS A 41 17.00 -20.45 3.08
CA LYS A 41 17.84 -19.26 3.15
C LYS A 41 16.93 -18.03 3.14
N ILE A 42 16.72 -17.48 4.33
CA ILE A 42 16.26 -16.11 4.51
C ILE A 42 17.22 -15.24 3.67
N ALA A 43 16.69 -14.55 2.66
CA ALA A 43 17.45 -13.57 1.90
C ALA A 43 18.17 -12.65 2.88
N GLY A 44 19.47 -12.41 2.69
CA GLY A 44 20.21 -11.50 3.54
C GLY A 44 19.61 -10.09 3.45
N ASP A 45 19.78 -9.28 4.48
CA ASP A 45 19.18 -7.94 4.57
C ASP A 45 19.48 -7.09 3.31
N ALA A 46 20.70 -7.15 2.81
CA ALA A 46 21.13 -6.48 1.58
C ALA A 46 20.43 -7.01 0.32
N GLU A 47 20.12 -8.30 0.25
CA GLU A 47 19.40 -8.91 -0.87
C GLU A 47 17.94 -8.47 -0.90
N LEU A 48 17.29 -8.41 0.27
CA LEU A 48 15.92 -7.90 0.38
C LEU A 48 15.82 -6.43 -0.03
N LEU A 49 16.76 -5.59 0.43
CA LEU A 49 16.85 -4.19 0.02
C LEU A 49 17.14 -4.05 -1.49
N GLY A 50 18.02 -4.90 -2.01
CA GLY A 50 18.30 -4.98 -3.45
C GLY A 50 17.05 -5.28 -4.27
N TRP A 51 16.20 -6.21 -3.83
CA TRP A 51 14.93 -6.49 -4.50
C TRP A 51 13.93 -5.34 -4.41
N ILE A 52 13.84 -4.62 -3.28
CA ILE A 52 12.99 -3.43 -3.20
C ILE A 52 13.49 -2.39 -4.20
N GLY A 53 14.80 -2.08 -4.20
CA GLY A 53 15.39 -1.14 -5.16
C GLY A 53 15.17 -1.56 -6.61
N GLN A 54 15.32 -2.85 -6.92
CA GLN A 54 15.05 -3.41 -8.24
C GLN A 54 13.58 -3.22 -8.67
N GLY A 55 12.65 -3.47 -7.76
CA GLY A 55 11.22 -3.28 -8.01
C GLY A 55 10.87 -1.83 -8.34
N VAL A 56 11.43 -0.89 -7.57
CA VAL A 56 11.30 0.56 -7.84
C VAL A 56 11.93 0.93 -9.17
N ALA A 57 13.12 0.42 -9.49
CA ALA A 57 13.79 0.70 -10.76
C ALA A 57 12.98 0.19 -11.98
N ARG A 58 12.24 -0.92 -11.83
CA ARG A 58 11.42 -1.50 -12.92
C ARG A 58 10.12 -0.76 -13.17
N LEU A 59 9.42 -0.36 -12.11
CA LEU A 59 8.11 0.28 -12.23
C LEU A 59 8.22 1.81 -12.30
N GLY A 60 9.27 2.39 -11.72
CA GLY A 60 9.33 3.81 -11.39
C GLY A 60 8.62 4.10 -10.08
N ARG A 61 9.02 5.20 -9.43
CA ARG A 61 8.52 5.57 -8.09
C ARG A 61 7.03 5.92 -8.09
N ASP A 62 6.58 6.66 -9.10
CA ASP A 62 5.18 7.10 -9.18
C ASP A 62 4.22 5.92 -9.35
N GLU A 63 4.58 4.96 -10.21
CA GLU A 63 3.79 3.75 -10.43
C GLU A 63 3.77 2.86 -9.18
N VAL A 64 4.90 2.74 -8.46
CA VAL A 64 4.95 2.04 -7.17
C VAL A 64 3.98 2.70 -6.18
N ARG A 65 4.02 4.02 -6.06
CA ARG A 65 3.15 4.79 -5.16
C ARG A 65 1.68 4.64 -5.52
N GLN A 66 1.35 4.72 -6.81
CA GLN A 66 -0.02 4.57 -7.28
C GLN A 66 -0.56 3.14 -7.07
N ARG A 67 0.23 2.11 -7.35
CA ARG A 67 -0.20 0.72 -7.09
C ARG A 67 -0.31 0.44 -5.61
N ALA A 68 0.56 1.04 -4.78
CA ALA A 68 0.51 0.91 -3.34
C ALA A 68 -0.75 1.56 -2.76
N SER A 69 -1.17 2.73 -3.26
CA SER A 69 -2.42 3.38 -2.83
C SER A 69 -3.64 2.51 -3.15
N TYR A 70 -3.67 1.88 -4.34
CA TYR A 70 -4.74 0.94 -4.70
C TYR A 70 -4.71 -0.36 -3.89
N LEU A 71 -3.52 -0.87 -3.56
CA LEU A 71 -3.38 -2.05 -2.71
C LEU A 71 -3.87 -1.77 -1.28
N ALA A 72 -3.50 -0.61 -0.72
CA ALA A 72 -3.97 -0.14 0.57
C ALA A 72 -5.51 0.05 0.57
N GLY A 73 -6.05 0.67 -0.48
CA GLY A 73 -7.49 0.85 -0.64
C GLY A 73 -8.25 -0.46 -0.76
N TYR A 74 -7.74 -1.41 -1.55
CA TYR A 74 -8.29 -2.76 -1.62
C TYR A 74 -8.30 -3.45 -0.26
N ARG A 75 -7.21 -3.37 0.50
CA ARG A 75 -7.12 -3.96 1.84
C ARG A 75 -8.16 -3.36 2.79
N ARG A 76 -8.36 -2.04 2.76
CA ARG A 76 -9.38 -1.34 3.57
C ARG A 76 -10.79 -1.85 3.24
N VAL A 77 -11.14 -1.89 1.96
CA VAL A 77 -12.46 -2.37 1.50
C VAL A 77 -12.66 -3.86 1.82
N TRP A 78 -11.61 -4.67 1.72
CA TRP A 78 -11.62 -6.09 2.08
C TRP A 78 -11.83 -6.32 3.57
N LEU A 79 -11.17 -5.56 4.44
CA LEU A 79 -11.37 -5.63 5.89
C LEU A 79 -12.80 -5.25 6.33
N CYS A 80 -13.49 -4.44 5.54
CA CYS A 80 -14.88 -4.07 5.77
C CYS A 80 -15.91 -4.99 5.09
N ASP A 81 -15.48 -6.04 4.40
CA ASP A 81 -16.33 -6.93 3.58
C ASP A 81 -17.15 -6.19 2.51
N LEU A 82 -16.56 -5.15 1.89
CA LEU A 82 -17.21 -4.28 0.89
C LEU A 82 -16.64 -4.47 -0.52
N VAL A 83 -15.92 -5.56 -0.78
CA VAL A 83 -15.25 -5.77 -2.08
C VAL A 83 -16.28 -6.08 -3.16
N THR A 84 -16.45 -5.15 -4.09
CA THR A 84 -17.30 -5.36 -5.28
C THR A 84 -16.59 -6.24 -6.32
N ARG A 85 -17.37 -6.81 -7.25
CA ARG A 85 -16.81 -7.58 -8.37
C ARG A 85 -15.83 -6.75 -9.21
N GLU A 86 -16.10 -5.46 -9.39
CA GLU A 86 -15.23 -4.58 -10.16
C GLU A 86 -13.90 -4.32 -9.44
N ILE A 87 -13.95 -4.03 -8.14
CA ILE A 87 -12.75 -3.85 -7.31
C ILE A 87 -11.91 -5.13 -7.31
N ALA A 88 -12.54 -6.30 -7.10
CA ALA A 88 -11.86 -7.59 -7.15
C ALA A 88 -11.20 -7.87 -8.51
N ARG A 89 -11.91 -7.56 -9.61
CA ARG A 89 -11.41 -7.75 -10.98
C ARG A 89 -10.17 -6.90 -11.23
N ARG A 90 -10.21 -5.62 -10.87
CA ARG A 90 -9.07 -4.73 -11.11
C ARG A 90 -7.89 -5.02 -10.19
N HIS A 91 -8.13 -5.37 -8.92
CA HIS A 91 -7.09 -5.86 -8.02
C HIS A 91 -6.39 -7.09 -8.62
N SER A 92 -7.15 -8.08 -9.07
CA SER A 92 -6.61 -9.30 -9.69
C SER A 92 -5.86 -9.03 -11.00
N ARG A 93 -6.23 -7.99 -11.75
CA ARG A 93 -5.47 -7.55 -12.93
C ARG A 93 -4.11 -6.96 -12.58
N ARG A 94 -4.02 -6.19 -11.49
CA ARG A 94 -2.74 -5.60 -11.03
C ARG A 94 -1.86 -6.59 -10.30
N PHE A 95 -2.48 -7.49 -9.53
CA PHE A 95 -1.80 -8.51 -8.74
C PHE A 95 -2.34 -9.91 -9.06
N PRO A 96 -2.02 -10.49 -10.24
CA PRO A 96 -2.58 -11.78 -10.65
C PRO A 96 -2.22 -12.95 -9.74
N SER A 97 -1.05 -12.89 -9.09
CA SER A 97 -0.57 -13.92 -8.17
C SER A 97 -0.74 -13.51 -6.70
N VAL A 98 -1.81 -14.00 -6.07
CA VAL A 98 -2.08 -13.79 -4.63
C VAL A 98 -0.93 -14.32 -3.76
N ARG A 99 -0.39 -15.49 -4.09
CA ARG A 99 0.75 -16.08 -3.35
C ARG A 99 1.97 -15.17 -3.35
N ARG A 100 2.29 -14.56 -4.50
CA ARG A 100 3.42 -13.63 -4.63
C ARG A 100 3.16 -12.34 -3.86
N LEU A 101 1.92 -11.84 -3.88
CA LEU A 101 1.53 -10.65 -3.14
C LEU A 101 1.66 -10.85 -1.63
N ASN A 102 1.13 -11.95 -1.09
CA ASN A 102 1.23 -12.27 0.33
C ASN A 102 2.68 -12.38 0.81
N MET A 103 3.55 -12.94 -0.03
CA MET A 103 4.97 -13.04 0.29
C MET A 103 5.68 -11.67 0.26
N ALA A 104 5.36 -10.85 -0.72
CA ALA A 104 5.87 -9.49 -0.80
C ALA A 104 5.43 -8.67 0.41
N GLU A 105 4.17 -8.81 0.85
CA GLU A 105 3.64 -8.14 2.04
C GLU A 105 4.34 -8.59 3.32
N SER A 106 4.54 -9.90 3.49
CA SER A 106 5.27 -10.46 4.63
C SER A 106 6.72 -9.96 4.69
N ARG A 107 7.42 -9.95 3.56
CA ARG A 107 8.81 -9.47 3.47
C ARG A 107 8.92 -7.96 3.63
N ALA A 108 7.98 -7.20 3.07
CA ALA A 108 7.90 -5.76 3.28
C ALA A 108 7.71 -5.43 4.77
N SER A 109 6.80 -6.14 5.44
CA SER A 109 6.55 -5.98 6.88
C SER A 109 7.81 -6.27 7.70
N ALA A 110 8.51 -7.37 7.39
CA ALA A 110 9.78 -7.69 8.03
C ALA A 110 10.85 -6.60 7.80
N SER A 111 10.92 -6.03 6.58
CA SER A 111 11.87 -4.96 6.28
C SER A 111 11.63 -3.69 7.11
N VAL A 112 10.36 -3.36 7.39
CA VAL A 112 9.99 -2.19 8.19
C VAL A 112 10.31 -2.41 9.66
N LEU A 113 10.08 -3.63 10.17
CA LEU A 113 10.29 -3.96 11.58
C LEU A 113 11.77 -4.13 11.94
N TYR A 114 12.55 -4.81 11.09
CA TYR A 114 13.87 -5.31 11.47
C TYR A 114 15.04 -4.67 10.72
N LEU A 115 14.81 -4.07 9.54
CA LEU A 115 15.90 -3.65 8.66
C LEU A 115 16.02 -2.13 8.54
N VAL A 116 15.00 -1.50 7.94
CA VAL A 116 15.05 -0.10 7.54
C VAL A 116 13.75 0.56 7.95
N LYS A 117 13.85 1.47 8.93
CA LYS A 117 12.70 2.25 9.39
C LYS A 117 12.21 3.18 8.28
N GLN A 118 10.94 3.51 8.33
CA GLN A 118 10.34 4.47 7.40
C GLN A 118 10.49 5.88 7.93
N THR A 119 10.78 6.81 7.03
CA THR A 119 10.66 8.24 7.34
C THR A 119 9.21 8.57 7.68
N PRO A 120 8.95 9.58 8.54
CA PRO A 120 7.58 9.97 8.89
C PRO A 120 6.72 10.27 7.65
N ALA A 121 7.29 10.97 6.66
CA ALA A 121 6.61 11.30 5.40
C ALA A 121 6.21 10.07 4.57
N ALA A 122 6.95 8.96 4.69
CA ALA A 122 6.62 7.71 4.00
C ALA A 122 5.49 6.93 4.67
N ARG A 123 5.08 7.26 5.91
CA ARG A 123 3.97 6.57 6.58
C ARG A 123 2.61 7.03 6.04
N ASP A 124 2.53 8.29 5.63
CA ASP A 124 1.31 8.92 5.13
C ASP A 124 1.10 8.61 3.65
N LEU A 125 0.94 7.32 3.32
CA LEU A 125 0.52 6.92 1.99
C LEU A 125 -1.01 7.09 1.88
N PRO A 126 -1.52 7.99 1.03
CA PRO A 126 -2.94 8.05 0.75
C PRO A 126 -3.37 6.73 0.10
N PHE A 127 -4.48 6.17 0.55
CA PHE A 127 -5.10 5.02 -0.12
C PHE A 127 -6.10 5.52 -1.18
N ALA A 128 -6.32 4.72 -2.20
CA ALA A 128 -7.32 4.99 -3.23
C ALA A 128 -8.13 3.73 -3.49
N ILE A 129 -9.46 3.86 -3.56
CA ILE A 129 -10.31 2.76 -4.01
C ILE A 129 -10.18 2.69 -5.52
N ASP A 130 -9.90 1.51 -6.03
CA ASP A 130 -9.79 1.29 -7.46
C ASP A 130 -11.16 0.96 -8.07
N GLY A 131 -11.86 2.01 -8.46
CA GLY A 131 -13.25 1.94 -8.90
C GLY A 131 -14.16 2.68 -7.92
N PRO A 132 -15.47 2.62 -8.15
CA PRO A 132 -16.40 3.40 -7.35
C PRO A 132 -16.42 2.94 -5.91
N CYS A 133 -16.51 3.90 -4.99
CA CYS A 133 -16.64 3.63 -3.57
C CYS A 133 -17.93 2.84 -3.33
N PRO A 134 -17.86 1.61 -2.77
CA PRO A 134 -19.05 0.78 -2.56
C PRO A 134 -20.02 1.36 -1.53
N LYS A 135 -19.59 2.36 -0.76
CA LYS A 135 -20.38 2.96 0.32
C LYS A 135 -21.09 4.25 -0.08
N CYS A 136 -20.49 5.06 -0.96
CA CYS A 136 -21.05 6.35 -1.37
C CYS A 136 -21.17 6.54 -2.89
N ASP A 137 -20.80 5.53 -3.69
CA ASP A 137 -20.79 5.60 -5.16
C ASP A 137 -20.05 6.85 -5.67
N ASP A 138 -18.86 7.09 -5.12
CA ASP A 138 -18.00 8.25 -5.37
C ASP A 138 -18.59 9.63 -5.02
N ALA A 139 -19.76 9.68 -4.37
CA ALA A 139 -20.33 10.95 -3.89
C ALA A 139 -19.48 11.64 -2.82
N GLY A 140 -18.51 10.92 -2.22
CA GLY A 140 -17.62 11.43 -1.16
C GLY A 140 -18.30 11.66 0.19
N LYS A 141 -19.63 11.58 0.26
CA LYS A 141 -20.44 11.79 1.45
C LYS A 141 -21.49 10.70 1.62
N ILE A 142 -21.89 10.47 2.87
CA ILE A 142 -22.97 9.54 3.20
C ILE A 142 -23.91 10.19 4.20
N TRP A 143 -25.19 9.81 4.15
CA TRP A 143 -26.11 10.09 5.24
C TRP A 143 -25.75 9.21 6.44
N ALA A 144 -25.55 9.82 7.59
CA ALA A 144 -25.24 9.11 8.82
C ALA A 144 -25.83 9.83 10.03
N ASN A 145 -26.07 9.04 11.08
CA ASN A 145 -26.46 9.53 12.39
C ASN A 145 -25.23 9.43 13.29
N TRP A 146 -24.75 10.58 13.77
CA TRP A 146 -23.55 10.67 14.60
C TRP A 146 -23.97 10.84 16.05
N VAL A 147 -23.53 9.91 16.89
CA VAL A 147 -23.71 10.02 18.35
C VAL A 147 -22.70 11.06 18.84
N ILE A 148 -23.19 12.17 19.37
CA ILE A 148 -22.34 13.27 19.86
C ILE A 148 -21.80 12.95 21.25
N ASP A 149 -22.61 12.27 22.05
CA ASP A 149 -22.29 11.87 23.40
C ASP A 149 -22.92 10.50 23.65
N ASP A 150 -22.11 9.53 24.08
CA ASP A 150 -22.50 8.15 24.31
C ASP A 150 -23.47 8.00 25.49
N ALA A 151 -23.58 9.03 26.33
CA ALA A 151 -24.51 9.10 27.45
C ALA A 151 -25.84 9.79 27.12
N SER A 152 -26.00 10.38 25.93
CA SER A 152 -27.26 11.00 25.51
C SER A 152 -27.87 10.29 24.29
N ASP A 153 -29.19 10.10 24.31
CA ASP A 153 -29.97 9.55 23.18
C ASP A 153 -30.03 10.52 21.97
N TRP A 154 -29.14 11.53 21.92
CA TRP A 154 -29.17 12.59 20.93
C TRP A 154 -28.18 12.29 19.80
N CYS A 155 -28.71 12.23 18.57
CA CYS A 155 -27.93 12.04 17.36
C CYS A 155 -28.12 13.24 16.43
N GLU A 156 -27.03 13.69 15.81
CA GLU A 156 -27.11 14.58 14.65
C GLU A 156 -27.26 13.75 13.38
N GLU A 157 -28.28 14.08 12.58
CA GLU A 157 -28.51 13.46 11.27
C GLU A 157 -28.04 14.41 10.16
N GLY A 158 -27.27 13.89 9.21
CA GLY A 158 -26.84 14.69 8.07
C GLY A 158 -25.86 13.98 7.13
N PHE A 159 -25.40 14.72 6.13
CA PHE A 159 -24.34 14.25 5.24
C PHE A 159 -22.98 14.49 5.88
N GLY A 160 -22.28 13.40 6.22
CA GLY A 160 -20.89 13.42 6.64
C GLY A 160 -19.95 12.90 5.55
N PRO A 161 -18.62 13.08 5.72
CA PRO A 161 -17.64 12.51 4.82
C PRO A 161 -17.77 10.98 4.80
N CYS A 162 -17.59 10.37 3.63
CA CYS A 162 -17.61 8.92 3.54
C CYS A 162 -16.38 8.34 4.24
N TRP A 163 -16.59 7.71 5.40
CA TRP A 163 -15.54 7.05 6.19
C TRP A 163 -14.73 6.01 5.42
N LEU A 164 -15.22 5.53 4.27
CA LEU A 164 -14.52 4.53 3.46
C LEU A 164 -13.55 5.14 2.44
N CYS A 165 -13.96 6.19 1.72
CA CYS A 165 -13.16 6.77 0.62
C CYS A 165 -12.56 8.14 0.93
N GLN A 166 -12.96 8.79 2.02
CA GLN A 166 -12.31 10.00 2.51
C GLN A 166 -11.46 9.67 3.74
N SER A 167 -10.20 10.10 3.74
CA SER A 167 -9.37 10.14 4.94
C SER A 167 -9.75 11.38 5.76
N GLU A 168 -9.98 11.21 7.06
CA GLU A 168 -10.23 12.29 8.00
C GLU A 168 -9.07 13.30 7.97
N GLY A 169 -9.28 14.39 7.24
CA GLY A 169 -8.32 15.48 7.03
C GLY A 169 -8.89 16.65 6.21
N GLY A 170 -10.16 16.57 5.83
CA GLY A 170 -10.91 17.66 5.20
C GLY A 170 -11.96 18.21 6.16
N ALA A 171 -11.53 18.77 7.28
CA ALA A 171 -12.35 19.79 7.94
C ALA A 171 -12.21 21.05 7.08
N ALA A 172 -13.32 21.44 6.44
CA ALA A 172 -13.47 22.73 5.81
C ALA A 172 -13.45 23.86 6.86
#